data_AF-A0A929N058-F1
#
_entry.id   AF-A0A929N058-F1
#
_cell.length_a   1.000
_cell.length_b   1.000
_cell.length_c   1.000
_cell.angle_alpha   90.00
_cell.angle_beta   90.00
_cell.angle_gamma   90.00
#
_symmetry.space_group_name_H-M   'P 1'
#
loop_
_entity.id
_entity.type
_entity.pdbx_description
1 polymer ?
#
loop_
_entity_poly.entity_id
_entity_poly.type
_entity_poly.pdbx_seq_one_letter_code
_entity_poly.pdbx_strand_id
1 'polypeptide(L)'
;MEVHAIGWAALAAIIITMITIDIVGHVRTPHEPTIREAAWWSLGYIGFALVFGGLVWAVWGADFGQQYFAGYVTEKALSVDNLFVFVLIITAFRVPRKNQQEVLLAGIVIALVLRLAFILVGKAMIESWSWVFYPFGLWLLW
;
A
#
# COMPACT_ATOMS: atom_id res chain seq x y z
N MET A 1 -5.59 -14.92 -20.77
CA MET A 1 -6.52 -14.81 -19.63
C MET A 1 -7.12 -13.43 -19.66
N GLU A 2 -8.34 -13.29 -20.19
CA GLU A 2 -9.05 -12.00 -20.19
C GLU A 2 -9.47 -11.70 -18.75
N VAL A 3 -8.86 -10.68 -18.15
CA VAL A 3 -9.27 -10.22 -16.83
C VAL A 3 -10.61 -9.51 -17.00
N HIS A 4 -11.71 -10.22 -16.72
CA HIS A 4 -13.06 -9.68 -16.81
C HIS A 4 -13.15 -8.35 -16.04
N ALA A 5 -13.75 -7.32 -16.65
CA ALA A 5 -13.95 -6.00 -16.06
C ALA A 5 -14.62 -6.04 -14.67
N ILE A 6 -15.38 -7.12 -14.40
CA ILE A 6 -16.01 -7.41 -13.12
C ILE A 6 -14.98 -7.66 -12.02
N GLY A 7 -13.86 -8.32 -12.31
CA GLY A 7 -12.78 -8.55 -11.34
C GLY A 7 -12.08 -7.26 -10.93
N TRP A 8 -11.86 -6.35 -11.89
CA TRP A 8 -11.34 -5.01 -11.62
C TRP A 8 -12.32 -4.15 -10.82
N ALA A 9 -13.62 -4.21 -11.16
CA ALA A 9 -14.66 -3.50 -10.42
C ALA A 9 -14.80 -4.01 -8.98
N ALA A 10 -14.73 -5.33 -8.77
CA ALA A 10 -14.76 -5.94 -7.45
C ALA A 10 -13.52 -5.55 -6.62
N LEU A 11 -12.32 -5.57 -7.22
CA LEU A 11 -11.10 -5.12 -6.56
C LEU A 11 -11.18 -3.64 -6.16
N ALA A 12 -11.65 -2.77 -7.07
CA ALA A 12 -11.83 -1.36 -6.79
C ALA A 12 -12.85 -1.14 -5.65
N ALA A 13 -13.96 -1.88 -5.65
CA ALA A 13 -14.97 -1.80 -4.60
C ALA A 13 -14.41 -2.25 -3.24
N ILE A 14 -13.62 -3.32 -3.19
CA ILE A 14 -12.95 -3.80 -1.97
C ILE A 14 -11.98 -2.74 -1.44
N ILE A 15 -11.15 -2.16 -2.31
CA ILE A 15 -10.18 -1.12 -1.94
C ILE A 15 -10.91 0.10 -1.37
N ILE A 16 -11.93 0.61 -2.06
CA ILE A 16 -12.71 1.77 -1.59
C ILE A 16 -13.38 1.47 -0.24
N THR A 17 -13.92 0.27 -0.08
CA THR A 17 -14.55 -0.17 1.17
C THR A 17 -13.53 -0.22 2.31
N MET A 18 -12.36 -0.82 2.08
CA MET A 18 -11.28 -0.85 3.08
C MET A 18 -10.82 0.55 3.48
N ILE A 19 -10.60 1.45 2.50
CA ILE A 19 -10.19 2.83 2.78
C ILE A 19 -11.27 3.57 3.58
N THR A 20 -12.55 3.37 3.23
CA THR A 20 -13.67 4.01 3.94
C THR A 20 -13.76 3.52 5.38
N ILE A 21 -13.60 2.21 5.61
CA ILE A 21 -13.59 1.62 6.94
C ILE A 21 -12.39 2.14 7.75
N ASP A 22 -11.21 2.24 7.15
CA ASP A 22 -9.99 2.66 7.83
C ASP A 22 -10.06 4.14 8.24
N ILE A 23 -10.54 5.01 7.34
CA ILE A 23 -10.74 6.44 7.62
C ILE A 23 -11.83 6.63 8.70
N VAL A 24 -12.98 5.97 8.56
CA VAL A 24 -14.10 6.13 9.51
C VAL A 24 -13.78 5.50 10.88
N GLY A 25 -13.06 4.38 10.90
CA GLY A 25 -12.60 3.70 12.11
C GLY A 25 -11.56 4.52 12.87
N HIS A 26 -10.52 5.02 12.20
CA HIS A 26 -9.48 5.81 12.85
C HIS A 26 -9.97 7.17 13.35
N VAL A 27 -10.90 7.82 12.64
CA VAL A 27 -11.50 9.09 13.10
C VAL A 27 -12.30 8.92 14.41
N ARG A 28 -12.81 7.71 14.70
CA ARG A 28 -13.66 7.45 15.88
C ARG A 28 -12.91 7.03 17.14
N THR A 29 -11.67 6.57 17.05
CA THR A 29 -10.89 6.16 18.23
C THR A 29 -9.48 6.74 18.20
N PRO A 30 -9.28 7.96 18.71
CA PRO A 30 -7.97 8.53 18.95
C PRO A 30 -7.38 7.85 20.20
N HIS A 31 -6.85 6.64 20.03
CA HIS A 31 -5.97 6.02 21.00
C HIS A 31 -4.57 6.06 20.42
N GLU A 32 -3.60 6.58 21.17
CA GLU A 32 -2.18 6.47 20.84
C GLU A 32 -1.79 4.99 21.01
N PRO A 33 -1.63 4.19 19.94
CA PRO A 33 -1.25 2.80 20.11
C PRO A 33 0.19 2.79 20.62
N THR A 34 0.42 2.10 21.73
CA THR A 34 1.79 1.95 22.23
C THR A 34 2.60 1.18 21.19
N ILE A 35 3.89 1.52 20.99
CA ILE A 35 4.75 0.83 19.99
C ILE A 35 4.67 -0.71 20.11
N ARG A 36 4.53 -1.22 21.35
CA ARG A 36 4.38 -2.64 21.63
C ARG A 36 3.05 -3.24 21.16
N GLU A 37 1.94 -2.51 21.26
CA GLU A 37 0.64 -2.95 20.77
C GLU A 37 0.60 -2.93 19.24
N ALA A 38 1.10 -1.85 18.62
CA ALA A 38 1.21 -1.75 17.17
C ALA A 38 2.10 -2.85 16.56
N ALA A 39 3.20 -3.20 17.25
CA ALA A 39 4.07 -4.30 16.84
C ALA A 39 3.35 -5.65 16.90
N TRP A 40 2.57 -5.92 17.96
CA TRP A 40 1.79 -7.16 18.08
C TRP A 40 0.68 -7.26 17.04
N TRP A 41 -0.04 -6.17 16.78
CA TRP A 41 -1.03 -6.12 15.70
C TRP A 41 -0.37 -6.36 14.33
N SER A 42 0.76 -5.72 14.05
CA SER A 42 1.51 -5.92 12.80
C SER A 42 1.98 -7.37 12.65
N LEU A 43 2.50 -7.99 13.71
CA LEU A 43 2.89 -9.40 13.71
C LEU A 43 1.70 -10.33 13.47
N GLY A 44 0.54 -10.02 14.04
CA GLY A 44 -0.70 -10.77 13.80
C GLY A 44 -1.12 -10.73 12.33
N TYR A 45 -1.13 -9.53 11.71
CA TYR A 45 -1.43 -9.39 10.29
C TYR A 45 -0.40 -10.06 9.38
N ILE A 46 0.89 -9.98 9.73
CA ILE A 46 1.95 -10.69 9.01
C ILE A 46 1.72 -12.20 9.11
N GLY A 47 1.44 -12.72 10.31
CA GLY A 47 1.14 -14.14 10.52
C GLY A 47 -0.04 -14.62 9.68
N PHE A 48 -1.12 -13.84 9.64
CA PHE A 48 -2.29 -14.17 8.81
C PHE A 48 -1.94 -14.19 7.31
N ALA A 49 -1.16 -13.22 6.83
CA ALA A 49 -0.70 -13.18 5.44
C ALA A 49 0.22 -14.38 5.10
N LEU A 50 1.11 -14.78 6.02
CA LEU A 50 1.98 -15.94 5.82
C LEU A 50 1.18 -17.25 5.77
N VAL A 51 0.19 -17.41 6.66
CA VAL A 51 -0.71 -18.57 6.66
C VAL A 51 -1.51 -18.64 5.36
N PHE A 52 -2.06 -17.51 4.92
CA PHE A 52 -2.79 -17.43 3.66
C PHE A 52 -1.88 -17.73 2.47
N GLY A 53 -0.66 -17.18 2.44
CA GLY A 53 0.33 -17.47 1.40
C GLY A 53 0.76 -18.94 1.37
N GLY A 54 0.89 -19.58 2.54
CA GLY A 54 1.13 -21.03 2.65
C GLY A 54 -0.04 -21.86 2.12
N LEU A 55 -1.28 -21.43 2.40
CA LEU A 55 -2.50 -22.02 1.81
C LEU A 55 -2.52 -21.87 0.29
N VAL A 56 -2.15 -20.69 -0.23
CA VAL A 56 -2.09 -20.44 -1.67
C VAL A 56 -1.07 -21.36 -2.33
N TRP A 57 0.10 -21.51 -1.71
CA TRP A 57 1.14 -22.42 -2.18
C TRP A 57 0.65 -23.87 -2.19
N ALA A 58 -0.07 -24.32 -1.15
CA ALA A 58 -0.56 -25.68 -1.03
C ALA A 58 -1.70 -26.01 -2.02
N VAL A 59 -2.59 -25.05 -2.31
CA VAL A 59 -3.80 -25.27 -3.13
C VAL A 59 -3.55 -24.97 -4.62
N TRP A 60 -2.87 -23.88 -4.93
CA TRP A 60 -2.64 -23.41 -6.31
C TRP A 60 -1.21 -23.65 -6.80
N GLY A 61 -0.32 -24.19 -5.96
CA GLY A 61 1.04 -24.56 -6.34
C GLY A 61 2.06 -23.44 -6.18
N ALA A 62 3.32 -23.78 -6.47
CA ALA A 62 4.47 -22.92 -6.20
C ALA A 62 4.47 -21.62 -7.03
N ASP A 63 3.98 -21.62 -8.26
CA ASP A 63 3.96 -20.43 -9.12
C ASP A 63 3.08 -19.31 -8.53
N PHE A 64 1.86 -19.63 -8.12
CA PHE A 64 0.94 -18.66 -7.51
C PHE A 64 1.37 -18.30 -6.08
N GLY A 65 1.94 -19.26 -5.34
CA GLY A 65 2.53 -18.99 -4.02
C GLY A 65 3.68 -17.99 -4.09
N GLN A 66 4.61 -18.16 -5.03
CA GLN A 66 5.72 -17.23 -5.24
C GLN A 66 5.24 -15.85 -5.68
N GLN A 67 4.26 -15.76 -6.58
CA GLN A 67 3.67 -14.47 -6.99
C GLN A 67 3.00 -13.76 -5.80
N TYR A 68 2.26 -14.49 -4.96
CA TYR A 68 1.65 -13.93 -3.75
C TYR A 68 2.71 -13.41 -2.77
N PHE A 69 3.72 -14.22 -2.45
CA PHE A 69 4.76 -13.81 -1.51
C PHE A 69 5.60 -12.66 -2.05
N ALA A 70 5.94 -12.67 -3.35
CA ALA A 70 6.64 -11.57 -3.99
C ALA A 70 5.82 -10.27 -3.91
N GLY A 71 4.54 -10.31 -4.29
CA GLY A 71 3.64 -9.17 -4.17
C GLY A 71 3.51 -8.68 -2.73
N TYR A 72 3.28 -9.59 -1.78
CA TYR A 72 3.15 -9.27 -0.36
C TYR A 72 4.39 -8.57 0.20
N VAL A 73 5.59 -9.10 -0.07
CA VAL A 73 6.85 -8.50 0.40
C VAL A 73 7.08 -7.14 -0.25
N THR A 74 6.83 -7.01 -1.56
CA THR A 74 6.96 -5.73 -2.28
C THR A 74 5.99 -4.68 -1.72
N GLU A 75 4.73 -5.03 -1.49
CA GLU A 75 3.74 -4.10 -0.91
C GLU A 75 4.09 -3.73 0.53
N LYS A 76 4.56 -4.69 1.34
CA LYS A 76 4.99 -4.43 2.71
C LYS A 76 6.20 -3.49 2.74
N ALA A 77 7.19 -3.70 1.89
CA ALA A 77 8.37 -2.83 1.79
C ALA A 77 7.97 -1.40 1.39
N LEU A 78 7.10 -1.25 0.39
CA LEU A 78 6.61 0.05 -0.07
C LEU A 78 5.80 0.77 1.03
N SER A 79 5.00 0.03 1.80
CA SER A 79 4.26 0.61 2.94
C SER A 79 5.18 1.08 4.07
N VAL A 80 6.29 0.38 4.35
CA VAL A 80 7.26 0.77 5.40
C VAL A 80 8.06 2.00 4.97
N ASP A 81 8.46 2.07 3.70
CA ASP A 81 9.15 3.23 3.13
C ASP A 81 8.31 4.51 3.23
N ASN A 82 7.01 4.43 2.88
CA ASN A 82 6.07 5.54 3.03
C ASN A 82 5.93 6.02 4.49
N LEU A 83 5.84 5.08 5.45
CA LEU A 83 5.76 5.43 6.88
C LEU A 83 7.02 6.15 7.35
N PHE A 84 8.19 5.72 6.88
CA PHE A 84 9.46 6.34 7.24
C PHE A 84 9.53 7.81 6.82
N VAL A 85 9.14 8.12 5.59
CA VAL A 85 9.06 9.50 5.08
C VAL A 85 8.13 10.35 5.94
N PHE A 86 6.95 9.83 6.33
CA PHE A 86 6.03 10.57 7.19
C PHE A 86 6.62 10.86 8.58
N VAL A 87 7.24 9.87 9.22
CA VAL A 87 7.86 10.04 10.54
C VAL A 87 9.00 11.06 10.49
N LEU A 88 9.81 11.05 9.44
CA LEU A 88 10.87 12.05 9.24
C LEU A 88 10.29 13.46 9.12
N ILE A 89 9.25 13.66 8.30
CA ILE A 89 8.60 14.96 8.11
C ILE A 89 8.00 15.47 9.43
N ILE A 90 7.22 14.62 10.12
CA ILE A 90 6.58 14.97 11.40
C ILE A 90 7.61 15.36 12.46
N THR A 91 8.75 14.64 12.49
CA THR A 91 9.85 14.91 13.41
C THR A 91 10.58 16.22 13.05
N ALA A 92 10.81 16.47 11.76
CA ALA A 92 11.44 17.70 11.28
C ALA A 92 10.62 18.95 11.65
N PHE A 93 9.30 18.87 11.55
CA PHE A 93 8.39 19.97 11.92
C PHE A 93 8.04 20.02 13.42
N ARG A 94 8.60 19.12 14.25
CA ARG A 94 8.36 19.05 15.70
C ARG A 94 6.87 19.05 16.07
N VAL A 95 6.06 18.30 15.32
CA VAL A 95 4.60 18.26 15.52
C VAL A 95 4.27 17.66 16.90
N PRO A 96 3.44 18.34 17.73
CA PRO A 96 3.02 17.82 19.03
C PRO A 96 2.30 16.47 18.91
N ARG A 97 2.55 15.55 19.85
CA ARG A 97 2.04 14.17 19.82
C ARG A 97 0.53 14.06 19.59
N LYS A 98 -0.25 14.95 20.20
CA LYS A 98 -1.70 15.04 20.04
C LYS A 98 -2.15 15.21 18.59
N ASN A 99 -1.33 15.85 17.74
CA ASN A 99 -1.67 16.15 16.35
C ASN A 99 -0.97 15.20 15.37
N GLN A 100 -0.08 14.31 15.83
CA GLN A 100 0.69 13.42 14.95
C GLN A 100 -0.23 12.45 14.21
N GLN A 101 -1.28 11.93 14.87
CA GLN A 101 -2.23 11.03 14.22
C GLN A 101 -3.03 11.73 13.12
N GLU A 102 -3.47 12.96 13.35
CA GLU A 102 -4.26 13.71 12.37
C GLU A 102 -3.42 14.07 11.14
N VAL A 103 -2.16 14.48 11.35
CA VAL A 103 -1.19 14.74 10.27
C VAL A 103 -0.82 13.47 9.52
N LEU A 104 -0.62 12.35 10.23
CA LEU A 104 -0.32 11.06 9.61
C LEU A 104 -1.49 10.57 8.73
N LEU A 105 -2.73 10.68 9.24
CA LEU A 105 -3.92 10.26 8.50
C LEU A 105 -4.14 11.15 7.27
N ALA A 106 -3.99 12.47 7.41
CA ALA A 106 -4.02 13.39 6.27
C ALA A 106 -2.93 13.05 5.24
N GLY A 107 -1.71 12.73 5.70
CA GLY A 107 -0.61 12.29 4.84
C GLY A 107 -0.92 10.99 4.08
N ILE A 108 -1.51 9.99 4.74
CA ILE A 108 -1.92 8.74 4.12
C ILE A 108 -2.98 8.99 3.04
N VAL A 109 -4.00 9.81 3.32
CA VAL A 109 -5.04 10.15 2.32
C VAL A 109 -4.42 10.85 1.11
N ILE A 110 -3.58 11.86 1.33
CA ILE A 110 -2.90 12.58 0.25
C ILE A 110 -2.02 11.62 -0.57
N ALA A 111 -1.24 10.76 0.08
CA ALA A 111 -0.37 9.80 -0.60
C ALA A 111 -1.16 8.80 -1.42
N LEU A 112 -2.29 8.31 -0.92
CA LEU A 112 -3.18 7.42 -1.65
C LEU A 112 -3.75 8.11 -2.92
N VAL A 113 -4.20 9.36 -2.79
CA VAL A 113 -4.72 10.15 -3.91
C VAL A 113 -3.64 10.40 -4.96
N LEU A 114 -2.45 10.85 -4.53
CA LEU A 114 -1.31 11.07 -5.41
C LEU A 114 -0.88 9.76 -6.09
N ARG A 115 -0.88 8.65 -5.35
CA ARG A 115 -0.56 7.32 -5.90
C ARG A 115 -1.54 6.93 -7.00
N LEU A 116 -2.84 7.10 -6.77
CA LEU A 116 -3.86 6.82 -7.79
C LEU A 116 -3.69 7.73 -9.01
N ALA A 117 -3.46 9.02 -8.79
CA ALA A 117 -3.23 9.99 -9.86
C ALA A 117 -2.01 9.60 -10.71
N PHE A 118 -0.87 9.26 -10.08
CA PHE A 118 0.32 8.83 -10.80
C PHE A 118 0.13 7.52 -11.56
N ILE A 119 -0.65 6.57 -11.04
CA ILE A 119 -0.98 5.33 -11.75
C ILE A 119 -1.82 5.64 -13.01
N LEU A 120 -2.85 6.48 -12.88
CA LEU A 120 -3.73 6.84 -14.01
C LEU A 120 -3.00 7.67 -15.07
N VAL A 121 -2.23 8.68 -14.65
CA VAL A 121 -1.42 9.50 -15.53
C VAL A 121 -0.32 8.66 -16.18
N GLY A 122 0.39 7.84 -15.41
CA GLY A 122 1.42 6.94 -15.93
C GLY A 122 0.87 5.97 -16.97
N LYS A 123 -0.30 5.36 -16.72
CA LYS A 123 -0.99 4.52 -17.71
C LYS A 123 -1.28 5.30 -19.00
N ALA A 124 -1.87 6.48 -18.90
CA ALA A 124 -2.23 7.30 -20.05
C ALA A 124 -0.99 7.74 -20.85
N MET A 125 0.10 8.09 -20.17
CA MET A 125 1.38 8.44 -20.81
C MET A 125 2.00 7.27 -21.56
N ILE A 126 1.93 6.06 -21.01
CA ILE A 126 2.43 4.83 -21.66
C ILE A 126 1.62 4.48 -22.91
N GLU A 127 0.28 4.64 -22.87
CA GLU A 127 -0.58 4.42 -24.04
C GLU A 127 -0.35 5.45 -25.15
N SER A 128 0.02 6.70 -24.82
CA SER A 128 0.20 7.77 -25.80
C SER A 128 1.60 7.88 -26.39
N TRP A 129 2.66 7.51 -25.64
CA TRP A 129 4.05 7.76 -26.05
C TRP A 129 4.98 6.57 -25.81
N SER A 130 5.25 5.81 -26.88
CA SER A 130 6.32 4.80 -26.94
C SER A 130 7.73 5.38 -26.73
N TRP A 131 7.93 6.69 -26.85
CA TRP A 131 9.23 7.33 -26.63
C TRP A 131 9.66 7.38 -25.16
N VAL A 132 8.71 7.38 -24.20
CA VAL A 132 9.00 7.43 -22.75
C VAL A 132 9.76 6.17 -22.29
N PHE A 133 9.64 5.06 -23.03
CA PHE A 133 10.41 3.84 -22.77
C PHE A 133 11.93 4.01 -22.97
N TYR A 134 12.39 4.91 -23.85
CA TYR A 134 13.82 5.08 -24.10
C TYR A 134 14.59 5.62 -22.87
N PRO A 135 14.17 6.73 -22.23
CA PRO A 135 14.83 7.19 -21.01
C PRO A 135 14.59 6.27 -19.81
N PHE A 136 13.40 5.67 -19.67
CA PHE A 136 13.14 4.70 -18.59
C PHE A 136 13.99 3.43 -18.72
N GLY A 137 14.14 2.92 -19.94
CA GLY A 137 15.00 1.76 -20.24
C GLY A 137 16.49 2.05 -20.09
N LEU A 138 16.94 3.26 -20.48
CA LEU A 138 18.31 3.70 -20.21
C LEU A 138 18.60 3.85 -18.72
N TRP A 139 17.63 4.34 -17.94
CA TRP A 139 17.75 4.47 -16.50
C TRP A 139 17.76 3.09 -15.80
N LEU A 140 17.01 2.11 -16.29
CA LEU A 140 16.97 0.75 -15.71
C LEU A 140 18.22 -0.10 -16.01
N LEU A 141 19.01 0.30 -17.01
CA LEU A 141 20.28 -0.34 -17.38
C LEU A 141 21.47 0.13 -16.52
N TRP A 142 21.29 1.15 -15.68
CA TRP A 142 22.32 1.71 -14.79
C TRP A 142 21.88 1.63 -13.33
#